data_AF-A0A1A3I2U7-F1
#
_entry.id   AF-A0A1A3I2U7-F1
#
_cell.length_a   1.000
_cell.length_b   1.000
_cell.length_c   1.000
_cell.angle_alpha   90.00
_cell.angle_beta   90.00
_cell.angle_gamma   90.00
#
_symmetry.space_group_name_H-M   'P 1'
#
loop_
_entity.id
_entity.type
_entity.pdbx_description
1 polymer ?
#
loop_
_entity_poly.entity_id
_entity_poly.type
_entity_poly.pdbx_seq_one_letter_code
_entity_poly.pdbx_strand_id
1 'polypeptide(L)'
;MLTNMSQHAEINALTWSELGMSELLPTGTVTLLLADVEGSTRLWETEPEQMTTALAQLNRTVNDSVAAHDGVRPLEQGEGDSFVAAFARASDAVACALALAAGAR
;
A
#
# COMPACT_ATOMS: atom_id res chain seq x y z
N MET A 1 17.86 10.39 -42.93
CA MET A 1 17.32 9.05 -42.62
C MET A 1 17.25 8.97 -41.10
N LEU A 2 16.04 9.06 -40.54
CA LEU A 2 15.73 9.11 -39.11
C LEU A 2 15.58 7.70 -38.53
N THR A 3 16.09 7.46 -37.33
CA THR A 3 15.61 6.42 -36.38
C THR A 3 16.31 6.69 -35.04
N ASN A 4 15.82 7.61 -34.21
CA ASN A 4 14.83 7.43 -33.14
C ASN A 4 15.00 6.14 -32.32
N MET A 5 15.74 6.22 -31.22
CA MET A 5 15.72 5.27 -30.10
C MET A 5 15.42 6.03 -28.80
N SER A 6 14.22 6.59 -28.71
CA SER A 6 13.58 6.86 -27.41
C SER A 6 12.54 5.77 -27.20
N GLN A 7 12.97 4.67 -26.59
CA GLN A 7 12.07 3.63 -26.12
C GLN A 7 11.44 4.17 -24.84
N HIS A 8 10.40 4.99 -25.00
CA HIS A 8 9.44 5.20 -23.94
C HIS A 8 8.99 3.81 -23.50
N ALA A 9 9.27 3.45 -22.24
CA ALA A 9 8.60 2.35 -21.61
C ALA A 9 7.10 2.67 -21.70
N GLU A 10 6.43 2.05 -22.66
CA GLU A 10 4.99 1.95 -22.69
C GLU A 10 4.60 1.20 -21.42
N ILE A 11 4.41 1.96 -20.34
CA ILE A 11 3.43 1.61 -19.33
C ILE A 11 2.17 1.47 -20.15
N ASN A 12 1.83 0.23 -20.51
CA ASN A 12 0.50 -0.10 -20.96
C ASN A 12 -0.40 0.47 -19.87
N ALA A 13 -0.98 1.62 -20.18
CA ALA A 13 -2.21 2.08 -19.59
C ALA A 13 -3.25 1.03 -20.00
N LEU A 14 -3.16 -0.16 -19.37
CA LEU A 14 -4.32 -0.96 -19.08
C LEU A 14 -5.23 0.03 -18.39
N THR A 15 -6.19 0.51 -19.17
CA THR A 15 -7.07 1.60 -18.84
C THR A 15 -7.65 1.19 -17.49
N TRP A 16 -7.33 1.90 -16.42
CA TRP A 16 -7.79 1.57 -15.06
C TRP A 16 -9.34 1.41 -15.01
N SER A 17 -10.02 1.96 -16.00
CA SER A 17 -11.43 1.78 -16.35
C SER A 17 -11.86 0.36 -16.75
N GLU A 18 -11.03 -0.44 -17.43
CA GLU A 18 -11.38 -1.78 -17.95
C GLU A 18 -11.37 -2.87 -16.87
N LEU A 19 -10.75 -2.60 -15.71
CA LEU A 19 -10.74 -3.49 -14.54
C LEU A 19 -11.90 -3.23 -13.56
N GLY A 20 -12.86 -2.35 -13.88
CA GLY A 20 -13.96 -2.02 -12.96
C GLY A 20 -13.52 -1.28 -11.69
N MET A 21 -12.27 -0.82 -11.63
CA MET A 21 -11.69 -0.15 -10.46
C MET A 21 -12.26 1.24 -10.18
N SER A 22 -12.87 1.90 -11.17
CA SER A 22 -13.44 3.24 -10.98
C SER A 22 -14.61 3.29 -9.98
N GLU A 23 -15.30 2.17 -9.72
CA GLU A 23 -16.35 2.10 -8.69
C GLU A 23 -15.82 1.77 -7.29
N LEU A 24 -14.60 1.22 -7.18
CA LEU A 24 -14.03 0.75 -5.91
C LEU A 24 -13.02 1.72 -5.29
N LEU A 25 -12.51 2.68 -6.07
CA LEU A 25 -11.59 3.69 -5.56
C LEU A 25 -12.34 4.91 -5.03
N PRO A 26 -11.96 5.45 -3.86
CA PRO A 26 -12.51 6.71 -3.35
C PRO A 26 -12.37 7.85 -4.38
N THR A 27 -13.49 8.50 -4.70
CA THR A 27 -13.52 9.70 -5.56
C THR A 27 -13.91 10.93 -4.75
N GLY A 28 -13.37 12.10 -5.10
CA GLY A 28 -13.55 13.34 -4.33
C GLY A 28 -12.44 13.57 -3.30
N THR A 29 -12.81 13.85 -2.05
CA THR A 29 -11.82 13.96 -0.96
C THR A 29 -11.34 12.58 -0.55
N VAL A 30 -10.04 12.34 -0.68
CA VAL A 30 -9.39 11.07 -0.30
C VAL A 30 -8.54 11.29 0.93
N THR A 31 -8.66 10.41 1.92
CA THR A 31 -7.75 10.35 3.06
C THR A 31 -6.72 9.25 2.80
N LEU A 32 -5.43 9.59 2.92
CA LEU A 32 -4.35 8.64 2.78
C LEU A 32 -3.80 8.28 4.16
N LEU A 33 -3.64 6.98 4.42
CA LEU A 33 -2.93 6.44 5.57
C LEU A 33 -1.60 5.87 5.09
N LEU A 34 -0.50 6.39 5.63
CA LEU A 34 0.85 5.92 5.36
C LEU A 34 1.47 5.48 6.67
N ALA A 35 2.15 4.34 6.67
CA ALA A 35 2.93 3.87 7.80
C ALA A 35 4.17 3.11 7.33
N ASP A 36 5.15 3.04 8.22
CA ASP A 36 6.45 2.42 7.99
C ASP A 36 6.89 1.68 9.26
N VAL A 37 7.74 0.66 9.11
CA VAL A 37 8.27 -0.09 10.23
C VAL A 37 9.44 0.66 10.86
N GLU A 38 9.27 1.12 12.09
CA GLU A 38 10.33 1.83 12.81
C GLU A 38 11.56 0.93 13.01
N GLY A 39 12.75 1.46 12.67
CA GLY A 39 14.03 0.75 12.86
C GLY A 39 14.26 -0.42 11.90
N SER A 40 13.46 -0.53 10.83
CA SER A 40 13.53 -1.60 9.84
C SER A 40 14.90 -1.77 9.19
N THR A 41 15.64 -0.69 8.91
CA THR A 41 16.99 -0.77 8.32
C THR A 41 17.89 -1.63 9.20
N ARG A 42 17.89 -1.38 10.51
CA ARG A 42 18.66 -2.18 11.47
C ARG A 42 18.17 -3.63 11.50
N LEU A 43 16.85 -3.85 11.49
CA LEU A 43 16.27 -5.20 11.51
C LEU A 43 16.63 -5.99 10.25
N TRP A 44 16.63 -5.36 9.08
CA TRP A 44 17.09 -5.96 7.83
C TRP A 44 18.59 -6.32 7.87
N GLU A 45 19.43 -5.48 8.47
CA GLU A 45 20.86 -5.72 8.57
C GLU A 45 21.22 -6.81 9.60
N THR A 46 20.51 -6.84 10.73
CA THR A 46 20.85 -7.69 11.88
C THR A 46 20.06 -9.00 11.93
N GLU A 47 18.80 -9.00 11.46
CA GLU A 47 17.84 -10.08 11.61
C GLU A 47 16.95 -10.28 10.35
N PRO A 48 17.52 -10.45 9.13
CA PRO A 48 16.78 -10.41 7.86
C PRO A 48 15.68 -11.47 7.71
N GLU A 49 15.89 -12.68 8.22
CA GLU A 49 14.88 -13.75 8.16
C GLU A 49 13.67 -13.44 9.05
N GLN A 50 13.92 -12.88 10.23
CA GLN A 50 12.86 -12.46 11.16
C GLN A 50 12.10 -11.25 10.59
N MET A 51 12.82 -10.29 10.01
CA MET A 51 12.21 -9.12 9.36
C MET A 51 11.32 -9.54 8.18
N THR A 52 11.76 -10.49 7.36
CA THR A 52 10.95 -11.04 6.26
C THR A 52 9.64 -11.65 6.78
N THR A 53 9.72 -12.43 7.86
CA THR A 53 8.54 -13.06 8.47
C THR A 53 7.60 -12.02 9.07
N ALA A 54 8.15 -11.04 9.77
CA ALA A 54 7.40 -9.94 10.38
C ALA A 54 6.68 -9.11 9.33
N LEU A 55 7.35 -8.78 8.22
CA LEU A 55 6.75 -8.02 7.12
C LEU A 55 5.61 -8.79 6.44
N ALA A 56 5.75 -10.11 6.24
CA ALA A 56 4.67 -10.93 5.72
C ALA A 56 3.44 -10.94 6.65
N GLN A 57 3.64 -10.91 7.97
CA GLN A 57 2.56 -10.79 8.94
C GLN A 57 1.93 -9.39 8.94
N LEU A 58 2.75 -8.34 8.84
CA LEU A 58 2.30 -6.97 8.70
C LEU A 58 1.40 -6.82 7.47
N ASN A 59 1.85 -7.28 6.30
CA ASN A 59 1.09 -7.16 5.06
C ASN A 59 -0.27 -7.85 5.12
N ARG A 60 -0.36 -9.03 5.77
CA ARG A 60 -1.66 -9.68 6.02
C ARG A 60 -2.56 -8.84 6.92
N THR A 61 -2.03 -8.38 8.05
CA THR A 61 -2.77 -7.59 9.03
C THR A 61 -3.27 -6.26 8.43
N VAL A 62 -2.42 -5.61 7.64
CA VAL A 62 -2.76 -4.37 6.92
C VAL A 62 -3.87 -4.62 5.91
N ASN A 63 -3.75 -5.67 5.08
CA ASN A 63 -4.79 -6.00 4.10
C ASN A 63 -6.14 -6.25 4.76
N ASP A 64 -6.17 -7.05 5.85
CA ASP A 64 -7.39 -7.37 6.57
C ASP A 64 -8.01 -6.12 7.24
N SER A 65 -7.18 -5.29 7.87
CA SER A 65 -7.65 -4.08 8.56
C SER A 65 -8.17 -3.03 7.58
N VAL A 66 -7.45 -2.80 6.47
CA VAL A 66 -7.86 -1.86 5.43
C VAL A 66 -9.20 -2.28 4.83
N ALA A 67 -9.36 -3.57 4.50
CA ALA A 67 -10.61 -4.10 3.96
C ALA A 67 -11.77 -4.00 4.96
N ALA A 68 -11.52 -4.23 6.26
CA ALA A 68 -12.53 -4.11 7.31
C ALA A 68 -13.02 -2.67 7.56
N HIS A 69 -12.31 -1.67 7.03
CA HIS A 69 -12.57 -0.24 7.24
C HIS A 69 -12.82 0.49 5.92
N ASP A 70 -13.37 -0.20 4.91
CA ASP A 70 -13.76 0.37 3.61
C ASP A 70 -12.62 1.14 2.89
N GLY A 71 -11.38 0.72 3.14
CA GLY A 71 -10.19 1.26 2.49
C GLY A 71 -9.73 0.42 1.31
N VAL A 72 -8.89 1.02 0.48
CA VAL A 72 -8.23 0.34 -0.63
C VAL A 72 -6.72 0.52 -0.52
N ARG A 73 -5.99 -0.57 -0.71
CA ARG A 73 -4.52 -0.57 -0.74
C ARG A 73 -4.06 -0.86 -2.17
N PRO A 74 -3.23 0.01 -2.78
CA PRO A 74 -2.59 -0.29 -4.05
C PRO A 74 -1.78 -1.59 -3.96
N LEU A 75 -1.67 -2.32 -5.08
CA LEU A 75 -0.77 -3.46 -5.16
C LEU A 75 0.66 -2.95 -4.98
N GLU A 76 1.41 -3.56 -4.05
CA GLU A 76 2.75 -3.15 -3.65
C GLU A 76 3.63 -2.81 -4.87
N GLN A 77 4.04 -1.54 -4.97
CA GLN A 77 4.90 -1.04 -6.07
C GLN A 77 6.38 -0.95 -5.64
N GLY A 78 6.82 -1.78 -4.68
CA GLY A 78 8.16 -1.71 -4.12
C GLY A 78 8.29 -0.78 -2.90
N GLU A 79 7.21 -0.62 -2.13
CA GLU A 79 7.19 0.15 -0.87
C GLU A 79 8.04 -0.48 0.25
N GLY A 80 8.52 -1.71 0.05
CA GLY A 80 9.37 -2.42 1.01
C GLY A 80 8.59 -2.73 2.29
N ASP A 81 9.00 -2.09 3.37
CA ASP A 81 8.48 -2.18 4.73
C ASP A 81 7.48 -1.08 5.09
N SER A 82 7.17 -0.19 4.14
CA SER A 82 6.12 0.80 4.24
C SER A 82 4.85 0.38 3.49
N PHE A 83 3.73 1.02 3.80
CA PHE A 83 2.51 0.87 3.00
C PHE A 83 1.73 2.19 2.89
N VAL A 84 0.89 2.26 1.86
CA VAL A 84 -0.11 3.30 1.69
C VAL A 84 -1.50 2.68 1.50
N ALA A 85 -2.51 3.29 2.11
CA ALA A 85 -3.92 2.96 1.88
C ALA A 85 -4.75 4.23 1.70
N ALA A 86 -5.81 4.15 0.90
CA ALA A 86 -6.72 5.24 0.60
C ALA A 86 -8.12 4.95 1.13
N PHE A 87 -8.75 5.98 1.68
CA PHE A 87 -10.09 5.92 2.27
C PHE A 87 -10.92 7.09 1.76
N ALA A 88 -12.22 6.87 1.58
CA ALA A 88 -13.16 7.94 1.26
C ALA A 88 -13.46 8.86 2.45
N ARG A 89 -13.27 8.36 3.69
CA ARG A 89 -13.57 9.10 4.92
C ARG A 89 -12.38 9.06 5.87
N ALA A 90 -12.09 10.20 6.48
CA ALA A 90 -11.03 10.30 7.48
C ALA A 90 -11.31 9.47 8.75
N SER A 91 -12.60 9.28 9.10
CA SER A 91 -13.00 8.44 10.24
C SER A 91 -12.52 7.00 10.09
N ASP A 92 -12.60 6.47 8.87
CA ASP A 92 -12.35 5.06 8.60
C ASP A 92 -10.84 4.79 8.56
N ALA A 93 -10.08 5.74 7.99
CA ALA A 93 -8.62 5.75 8.06
C ALA A 93 -8.11 5.77 9.51
N VAL A 94 -8.69 6.61 10.38
CA VAL A 94 -8.31 6.69 11.80
C VAL A 94 -8.66 5.41 12.55
N ALA A 95 -9.86 4.86 12.33
CA ALA A 95 -10.26 3.60 12.95
C ALA A 95 -9.34 2.44 12.52
N CYS A 96 -8.98 2.38 11.24
CA CYS A 96 -8.01 1.41 10.71
C CYS A 96 -6.63 1.58 11.38
N ALA A 97 -6.12 2.81 11.49
CA ALA A 97 -4.84 3.09 12.13
C ALA A 97 -4.82 2.66 13.60
N LEU A 98 -5.91 2.87 14.33
CA LEU A 98 -6.04 2.42 15.73
C LEU A 98 -6.06 0.89 15.84
N ALA A 99 -6.78 0.20 14.94
CA ALA A 99 -6.81 -1.26 14.91
C ALA A 99 -5.41 -1.84 14.66
N LEU A 100 -4.66 -1.27 13.72
CA LEU A 100 -3.28 -1.67 13.41
C LEU A 100 -2.34 -1.44 14.59
N ALA A 101 -2.40 -0.27 15.22
CA ALA A 101 -1.55 0.05 16.37
C ALA A 101 -1.86 -0.83 17.61
N ALA A 102 -3.11 -1.25 17.78
CA ALA A 102 -3.51 -2.15 18.87
C ALA A 102 -3.04 -3.60 18.65
N GLY A 103 -3.00 -4.05 17.39
CA GLY A 103 -2.53 -5.39 17.01
C GLY A 103 -1.01 -5.55 16.92
N ALA A 104 -0.26 -4.44 16.89
CA ALA A 104 1.21 -4.42 16.79
C ALA A 104 1.93 -4.62 18.15
N ARG A 105 1.22 -5.05 19.20
CA ARG A 105 1.75 -5.24 20.56
C ARG A 105 2.23 -6.66 20.83
#